data_AF-A0A966PAU1-F1
#
_entry.id   AF-A0A966PAU1-F1
#
_cell.length_a   1.000
_cell.length_b   1.000
_cell.length_c   1.000
_cell.angle_alpha   90.00
_cell.angle_beta   90.00
_cell.angle_gamma   90.00
#
_symmetry.space_group_name_H-M   'P 1'
#
loop_
_entity.id
_entity.type
_entity.pdbx_description
1 polymer ?
#
loop_
_entity_poly.entity_id
_entity_poly.type
_entity_poly.pdbx_seq_one_letter_code
_entity_poly.pdbx_strand_id
1 'polypeptide(L)'
;MITGYLNGSRGLGVRHHQLILPSVVCSTHLSKKVAMAVDAITFSHQHGCAIIGPDVAGVNDFFISLAGHPNVQSTLVLGLGCETLQGNELTDAIANKYSETEYV
;
A
#
# COMPACT_ATOMS: atom_id res chain seq x y z
N MET A 1 7.79 7.47 -29.13
CA MET A 1 6.48 7.41 -28.44
C MET A 1 6.60 6.38 -27.33
N ILE A 2 6.15 6.68 -26.10
CA ILE A 2 6.24 5.77 -24.94
C ILE A 2 4.84 5.19 -24.68
N THR A 3 4.75 3.88 -24.44
CA THR A 3 3.51 3.19 -24.05
C THR A 3 3.39 3.16 -22.53
N GLY A 4 2.18 3.40 -22.00
CA GLY A 4 1.89 3.41 -20.56
C GLY A 4 0.68 2.54 -20.19
N TYR A 5 0.39 2.48 -18.89
CA TYR A 5 -0.72 1.71 -18.30
C TYR A 5 -1.81 2.67 -17.83
N LEU A 6 -3.06 2.47 -18.28
CA LEU A 6 -4.20 3.26 -17.85
C LEU A 6 -4.82 2.62 -16.60
N ASN A 7 -4.91 3.38 -15.50
CA ASN A 7 -5.39 2.90 -14.20
C ASN A 7 -6.66 3.64 -13.74
N GLY A 8 -7.61 3.85 -14.65
CA GLY A 8 -8.88 4.53 -14.36
C GLY A 8 -8.67 5.94 -13.81
N SER A 9 -9.42 6.29 -12.78
CA SER A 9 -9.30 7.58 -12.07
C SER A 9 -7.90 7.89 -11.49
N ARG A 10 -7.03 6.88 -11.32
CA ARG A 10 -5.64 7.07 -10.84
C ARG A 10 -4.69 7.62 -11.91
N GLY A 11 -5.10 7.61 -13.19
CA GLY A 11 -4.36 8.16 -14.31
C GLY A 11 -3.40 7.17 -14.99
N LEU A 12 -2.43 7.71 -15.75
CA LEU A 12 -1.50 6.94 -16.56
C LEU A 12 -0.19 6.64 -15.81
N GLY A 13 0.16 5.36 -15.70
CA GLY A 13 1.43 4.87 -15.18
C GLY A 13 2.43 4.55 -16.28
N VAL A 14 3.72 4.70 -15.98
CA VAL A 14 4.83 4.24 -16.83
C VAL A 14 5.40 2.89 -16.35
N ARG A 15 4.87 2.36 -15.25
CA ARG A 15 5.18 1.05 -14.66
C ARG A 15 3.89 0.38 -14.17
N HIS A 16 3.99 -0.92 -13.89
CA HIS A 16 2.86 -1.76 -13.51
C HIS A 16 3.26 -2.65 -12.32
N HIS A 17 3.47 -2.02 -11.17
CA HIS A 17 3.99 -2.70 -9.99
C HIS A 17 2.88 -3.33 -9.15
N GLN A 18 3.19 -4.49 -8.57
CA GLN A 18 2.45 -5.04 -7.43
C GLN A 18 3.15 -4.54 -6.16
N LEU A 19 2.40 -3.94 -5.24
CA LEU A 19 2.92 -3.38 -4.00
C LEU A 19 2.61 -4.31 -2.82
N ILE A 20 3.64 -4.79 -2.12
CA ILE A 20 3.48 -5.42 -0.81
C ILE A 20 3.63 -4.33 0.25
N LEU A 21 2.53 -3.93 0.89
CA LEU A 21 2.47 -2.82 1.82
C LEU A 21 2.55 -3.31 3.28
N PRO A 22 3.66 -3.06 4.00
CA PRO A 22 3.74 -3.36 5.44
C PRO A 22 2.90 -2.35 6.25
N SER A 23 1.91 -2.83 7.01
CA SER A 23 1.11 -1.96 7.91
C SER A 23 1.85 -1.54 9.18
N VAL A 24 2.97 -2.21 9.52
CA VAL A 24 3.82 -1.89 10.68
C VAL A 24 5.28 -2.23 10.42
N VAL A 25 6.21 -1.59 11.13
CA VAL A 25 7.66 -1.87 11.02
C VAL A 25 7.98 -3.36 11.14
N CYS A 26 7.32 -4.09 12.06
CA CYS A 26 7.52 -5.52 12.26
C CYS A 26 7.16 -6.37 11.04
N SER A 27 6.22 -5.93 10.18
CA SER A 27 5.86 -6.65 8.96
C SER A 27 6.81 -6.40 7.80
N THR A 28 7.69 -5.39 7.87
CA THR A 28 8.65 -5.05 6.80
C THR A 28 9.51 -6.23 6.33
N HIS A 29 10.02 -7.05 7.26
CA HIS A 29 10.85 -8.21 6.90
C HIS A 29 10.06 -9.26 6.13
N LEU A 30 8.81 -9.50 6.54
CA LEU A 30 7.92 -10.41 5.83
C LEU A 30 7.55 -9.84 4.46
N SER A 31 7.20 -8.55 4.38
CA SER A 31 6.88 -7.87 3.11
C SER A 31 8.02 -7.99 2.10
N LYS A 32 9.28 -7.83 2.54
CA LYS A 32 10.46 -8.01 1.69
C LYS A 32 10.56 -9.44 1.15
N LYS A 33 10.35 -10.44 2.01
CA LYS A 33 10.40 -11.85 1.59
C LYS A 33 9.29 -12.18 0.58
N VAL A 34 8.06 -11.73 0.83
CA VAL A 34 6.93 -11.92 -0.08
C VAL A 34 7.21 -11.24 -1.41
N ALA A 35 7.64 -9.97 -1.38
CA ALA A 35 7.94 -9.20 -2.58
C ALA A 35 9.01 -9.89 -3.45
N MET A 36 10.08 -10.41 -2.85
CA MET A 36 11.12 -11.16 -3.56
C MET A 36 10.60 -12.48 -4.16
N ALA A 37 9.66 -13.15 -3.51
CA ALA A 37 9.14 -14.44 -3.98
C ALA A 37 8.20 -14.29 -5.19
N VAL A 38 7.57 -13.13 -5.37
CA VAL A 38 6.54 -12.89 -6.40
C VAL A 38 6.90 -11.77 -7.39
N ASP A 39 8.16 -11.31 -7.38
CA ASP A 39 8.66 -10.20 -8.20
C ASP A 39 7.83 -8.90 -8.05
N ALA A 40 7.48 -8.57 -6.81
CA ALA A 40 6.76 -7.36 -6.44
C ALA A 40 7.70 -6.33 -5.80
N ILE A 41 7.19 -5.11 -5.60
CA ILE A 41 7.90 -4.05 -4.89
C ILE A 41 7.40 -3.92 -3.45
N THR A 42 8.26 -3.43 -2.59
CA THR A 42 7.91 -3.06 -1.21
C THR A 42 8.87 -1.97 -0.73
N PHE A 43 8.62 -1.44 0.45
CA PHE A 43 9.48 -0.49 1.13
C PHE A 43 9.54 -0.83 2.63
N SER A 44 10.51 -0.25 3.34
CA SER A 44 10.60 -0.42 4.79
C SER A 44 9.72 0.58 5.50
N HIS A 45 8.66 0.12 6.16
CA HIS A 45 7.84 1.00 7.00
C HIS A 45 8.61 1.34 8.28
N GLN A 46 8.73 2.63 8.56
CA GLN A 46 9.55 3.13 9.66
C GLN A 46 8.81 3.29 11.00
N HIS A 47 7.49 3.10 11.04
CA HIS A 47 6.70 3.29 12.27
C HIS A 47 6.23 1.95 12.85
N GLY A 48 6.36 1.84 14.18
CA GLY A 48 5.76 0.76 14.97
C GLY A 48 4.43 1.19 15.59
N CYS A 49 3.88 0.33 16.45
CA CYS A 49 2.57 0.54 17.10
C CYS A 49 2.51 1.76 18.05
N ALA A 50 3.65 2.41 18.30
CA ALA A 50 3.73 3.59 19.15
C ALA A 50 3.56 4.91 18.37
N ILE A 51 3.22 4.87 17.08
CA ILE A 51 2.78 6.07 16.35
C ILE A 51 1.45 6.57 16.94
N ILE A 52 1.36 7.88 17.18
CA ILE A 52 0.24 8.50 17.89
C ILE A 52 -0.12 9.86 17.31
N GLY A 53 -1.35 10.32 17.60
CA GLY A 53 -1.80 11.66 17.25
C GLY A 53 -1.84 11.91 15.74
N PRO A 54 -1.44 13.11 15.27
CA PRO A 54 -1.57 13.50 13.87
C PRO A 54 -0.70 12.66 12.93
N ASP A 55 0.37 12.03 13.43
CA ASP A 55 1.25 11.17 12.62
C ASP A 55 0.50 9.95 12.09
N VAL A 56 -0.46 9.42 12.83
CA VAL A 56 -1.29 8.28 12.41
C VAL A 56 -2.05 8.61 11.13
N ALA A 57 -2.73 9.76 11.12
CA ALA A 57 -3.47 10.22 9.94
C ALA A 57 -2.54 10.49 8.75
N GLY A 58 -1.39 11.13 9.00
CA GLY A 58 -0.40 11.40 7.95
C GLY A 58 0.15 10.13 7.29
N VAL A 59 0.48 9.10 8.07
CA VAL A 59 0.95 7.82 7.52
C VAL A 59 -0.18 7.08 6.82
N ASN A 60 -1.41 7.11 7.35
CA ASN A 60 -2.57 6.51 6.70
C ASN A 60 -2.84 7.12 5.32
N ASP A 61 -2.89 8.45 5.23
CA ASP A 61 -3.11 9.17 3.97
C ASP A 61 -1.98 8.93 2.95
N PHE A 62 -0.74 8.83 3.44
CA PHE A 62 0.39 8.44 2.62
C PHE A 62 0.21 7.03 2.05
N PHE A 63 -0.16 6.04 2.86
CA PHE A 63 -0.37 4.66 2.39
C PHE A 63 -1.51 4.53 1.41
N ILE A 64 -2.64 5.20 1.69
CA ILE A 64 -3.76 5.24 0.75
C ILE A 64 -3.31 5.83 -0.60
N SER A 65 -2.56 6.93 -0.58
CA SER A 65 -2.10 7.59 -1.80
C SER A 65 -1.02 6.78 -2.53
N LEU A 66 -0.19 6.03 -1.80
CA LEU A 66 0.83 5.14 -2.35
C LEU A 66 0.19 3.95 -3.07
N ALA A 67 -0.79 3.29 -2.45
CA ALA A 67 -1.58 2.22 -3.07
C ALA A 67 -2.36 2.73 -4.29
N GLY A 68 -2.81 3.99 -4.22
CA GLY A 68 -3.47 4.72 -5.30
C GLY A 68 -2.57 5.31 -6.38
N HIS A 69 -1.25 5.09 -6.33
CA HIS A 69 -0.33 5.70 -7.28
C HIS A 69 -0.50 5.07 -8.68
N PRO A 70 -0.48 5.84 -9.79
CA PRO A 70 -0.67 5.32 -11.14
C PRO A 70 0.35 4.25 -11.60
N ASN A 71 1.48 4.08 -10.91
CA ASN A 71 2.44 3.00 -11.19
C ASN A 71 2.17 1.71 -10.38
N VAL A 72 1.21 1.72 -9.46
CA VAL A 72 0.82 0.58 -8.64
C VAL A 72 -0.46 0.00 -9.19
N GLN A 73 -0.41 -1.22 -9.71
CA GLN A 73 -1.60 -1.90 -10.20
C GLN A 73 -2.40 -2.51 -9.05
N SER A 74 -1.71 -3.29 -8.20
CA SER A 74 -2.32 -4.01 -7.08
C SER A 74 -1.53 -3.76 -5.80
N THR A 75 -2.21 -3.87 -4.67
CA THR A 75 -1.59 -3.76 -3.34
C THR A 75 -2.03 -4.93 -2.46
N LEU A 76 -1.08 -5.59 -1.81
CA LEU A 76 -1.31 -6.54 -0.73
C LEU A 76 -0.89 -5.90 0.59
N VAL A 77 -1.85 -5.65 1.49
CA VAL A 77 -1.57 -5.13 2.83
C VAL A 77 -1.19 -6.29 3.76
N LEU A 78 -0.02 -6.21 4.38
CA LEU A 78 0.48 -7.21 5.33
C LEU A 78 0.41 -6.69 6.77
N GLY A 79 -0.60 -7.16 7.49
CA GLY A 79 -0.83 -6.92 8.91
C GLY A 79 -0.39 -8.06 9.82
N LEU A 80 -0.02 -7.72 11.07
CA LEU A 80 0.32 -8.67 12.13
C LEU A 80 -0.69 -8.66 13.29
N GLY A 81 -1.62 -7.70 13.30
CA GLY A 81 -2.72 -7.53 14.25
C GLY A 81 -2.44 -6.58 15.42
N CYS A 82 -1.19 -6.16 15.63
CA CYS A 82 -0.83 -5.26 16.74
C CYS A 82 -0.65 -3.80 16.32
N GLU A 83 -0.73 -3.50 15.03
CA GLU A 83 -0.43 -2.21 14.43
C GLU A 83 -1.43 -1.10 14.79
N THR A 84 -0.99 0.16 14.77
CA THR A 84 -1.91 1.30 14.93
C THR A 84 -2.77 1.50 13.68
N LEU A 85 -2.19 1.25 12.50
CA LEU A 85 -2.89 1.33 11.22
C LEU A 85 -3.40 -0.05 10.84
N GLN A 86 -4.58 -0.41 11.35
CA GLN A 86 -5.16 -1.72 11.13
C GLN A 86 -5.33 -2.01 9.63
N GLY A 87 -4.82 -3.16 9.17
CA GLY A 87 -4.75 -3.48 7.75
C GLY A 87 -6.11 -3.52 7.04
N ASN A 88 -7.16 -3.97 7.72
CA ASN A 88 -8.53 -3.95 7.23
C ASN A 88 -9.03 -2.51 7.05
N GLU A 89 -8.85 -1.64 8.05
CA GLU A 89 -9.27 -0.24 7.99
C GLU A 89 -8.54 0.52 6.87
N LEU A 90 -7.23 0.27 6.71
CA LEU A 90 -6.45 0.83 5.62
C LEU A 90 -6.97 0.37 4.26
N THR A 91 -7.32 -0.91 4.14
CA THR A 91 -7.79 -1.45 2.86
C THR A 91 -9.19 -0.93 2.51
N ASP A 92 -10.08 -0.82 3.50
CA ASP A 92 -11.38 -0.17 3.34
C ASP A 92 -11.22 1.29 2.90
N ALA A 93 -10.27 2.02 3.49
CA ALA A 93 -9.99 3.40 3.13
C ALA A 93 -9.47 3.54 1.68
N ILE A 94 -8.64 2.58 1.22
CA ILE A 94 -8.17 2.53 -0.18
C ILE A 94 -9.36 2.28 -1.13
N ALA A 95 -10.19 1.27 -0.86
CA ALA A 95 -11.35 0.93 -1.69
C ALA A 95 -12.37 2.08 -1.76
N ASN A 96 -12.61 2.75 -0.64
CA ASN A 96 -13.50 3.91 -0.57
C ASN A 96 -12.97 5.11 -1.39
N LYS A 97 -11.65 5.34 -1.39
CA LYS A 97 -11.06 6.45 -2.15
C LYS A 97 -10.95 6.15 -3.64
N TYR A 98 -10.70 4.90 -4.00
CA TYR A 98 -10.51 4.44 -5.38
C TYR A 98 -11.55 3.36 -5.70
N SER A 99 -12.77 3.79 -6.07
CA SER A 99 -13.94 2.91 -6.27
C SER A 99 -13.78 1.86 -7.37
N GLU A 100 -12.77 1.99 -8.24
CA GLU A 100 -12.41 0.99 -9.25
C GLU A 100 -11.53 -0.14 -8.71
N THR A 101 -11.12 -0.05 -7.44
CA THR A 101 -10.33 -1.08 -6.76
C THR A 101 -11.25 -2.20 -6.33
N GLU A 102 -10.99 -3.40 -6.85
CA GLU A 102 -11.60 -4.62 -6.34
C GLU A 102 -10.86 -5.08 -5.07
N TYR A 103 -11.62 -5.32 -4.00
CA TYR A 103 -11.09 -5.88 -2.76
C TYR A 103 -11.44 -7.37 -2.68
N VAL A 104 -10.42 -8.21 -2.46
CA VAL A 104 -10.49 -9.67 -2.44
C VAL A 104 -10.00 -10.20 -1.10
#